data_AF-A0A0W0FFK6-F1
#
_entry.id   AF-A0A0W0FFK6-F1
#
_cell.length_a   1.000
_cell.length_b   1.000
_cell.length_c   1.000
_cell.angle_alpha   90.00
_cell.angle_beta   90.00
_cell.angle_gamma   90.00
#
_symmetry.space_group_name_H-M   'P 1'
#
loop_
_entity.id
_entity.type
_entity.pdbx_description
1 polymer ?
#
loop_
_entity_poly.entity_id
_entity_poly.type
_entity_poly.pdbx_seq_one_letter_code
_entity_poly.pdbx_strand_id
1 'polypeptide(L)'
;MAPQRLFDIHFWLLVHGPPLRQRIKAGRKIPGSALNYYSHLSYSTLALNLTMQFNNLFLSTIVAAVSVSSAYAALVPRQDSPTCGTTGDASLDDCRDLVNSQWSNLNYENTCTFGVSTAYNPICHPGNCCVYVTVDTLSQDDVQNAARTIVNGCASESTNTVNGVINVNSDARVCIGNGDACGDCFED
;
A
#
# COMPACT_ATOMS: atom_id res chain seq x y z
N MET A 1 9.66 -26.67 60.88
CA MET A 1 9.60 -25.29 61.40
C MET A 1 9.47 -24.35 60.21
N ALA A 2 8.31 -23.71 60.05
CA ALA A 2 8.08 -22.61 59.11
C ALA A 2 8.32 -21.25 59.85
N PRO A 3 8.08 -20.03 59.28
CA PRO A 3 7.59 -19.67 57.95
C PRO A 3 8.17 -18.33 57.35
N GLN A 4 7.58 -17.89 56.22
CA GLN A 4 7.43 -16.51 55.68
C GLN A 4 8.52 -16.00 54.71
N ARG A 5 8.27 -15.33 53.58
CA ARG A 5 7.17 -14.48 53.03
C ARG A 5 7.21 -14.63 51.49
N LEU A 6 6.15 -14.83 50.69
CA LEU A 6 4.82 -14.22 50.58
C LEU A 6 4.79 -12.70 50.33
N PHE A 7 5.68 -12.16 49.49
CA PHE A 7 5.54 -10.83 48.91
C PHE A 7 6.35 -10.77 47.61
N ASP A 8 5.76 -11.08 46.44
CA ASP A 8 6.32 -10.59 45.16
C ASP A 8 5.42 -10.75 43.92
N ILE A 9 4.19 -11.25 44.04
CA ILE A 9 3.31 -11.45 42.87
C ILE A 9 2.32 -10.28 42.68
N HIS A 10 2.24 -9.35 43.62
CA HIS A 10 1.28 -8.24 43.57
C HIS A 10 1.79 -6.95 42.90
N PHE A 11 3.05 -6.87 42.48
CA PHE A 11 3.59 -5.64 41.89
C PHE A 11 3.56 -5.62 40.35
N TRP A 12 3.42 -6.78 39.70
CA TRP A 12 3.47 -6.88 38.23
C TRP A 12 2.15 -6.62 37.50
N LEU A 13 1.01 -6.57 38.22
CA LEU A 13 -0.31 -6.32 37.64
C LEU A 13 -0.72 -4.84 37.59
N LEU A 14 0.13 -3.92 38.06
CA LEU A 14 -0.12 -2.48 38.07
C LEU A 14 0.44 -1.74 36.84
N VAL A 15 1.26 -2.39 36.00
CA VAL A 15 1.94 -1.73 34.86
C VAL A 15 1.30 -2.06 33.50
N HIS A 16 0.47 -3.11 33.40
CA HIS A 16 -0.08 -3.58 32.11
C HIS A 16 -1.61 -3.83 32.13
N GLY A 17 -2.37 -2.90 32.70
CA GLY A 17 -3.82 -2.87 32.51
C GLY A 17 -4.20 -2.36 31.10
N PRO A 18 -5.28 -2.86 30.46
CA PRO A 18 -5.76 -2.34 29.19
C PRO A 18 -6.29 -0.90 29.34
N PRO A 19 -6.09 0.00 28.35
CA PRO A 19 -6.52 1.37 28.49
C PRO A 19 -8.05 1.47 28.58
N LEU A 20 -8.50 2.11 29.67
CA LEU A 20 -9.88 2.45 29.92
C LEU A 20 -10.42 3.45 28.88
N ARG A 21 -11.56 3.09 28.31
CA ARG A 21 -12.39 3.90 27.41
C ARG A 21 -12.85 5.18 28.13
N GLN A 22 -12.22 6.32 27.85
CA GLN A 22 -12.72 7.62 28.30
C GLN A 22 -13.87 8.11 27.40
N ARG A 23 -15.09 8.01 27.92
CA ARG A 23 -16.19 8.93 27.61
C ARG A 23 -16.11 10.07 28.61
N ILE A 24 -16.08 11.35 28.22
CA ILE A 24 -16.87 12.46 28.81
C ILE A 24 -17.01 13.65 27.82
N LYS A 25 -18.29 13.95 27.53
CA LYS A 25 -19.03 15.23 27.38
C LYS A 25 -18.38 16.50 26.79
N ALA A 26 -18.99 16.92 25.67
CA ALA A 26 -19.57 18.22 25.37
C ALA A 26 -19.15 19.48 26.17
N GLY A 27 -18.50 20.41 25.44
CA GLY A 27 -18.93 21.80 25.33
C GLY A 27 -18.14 22.87 26.09
N ARG A 28 -17.42 23.75 25.36
CA ARG A 28 -17.65 25.23 25.35
C ARG A 28 -16.81 25.97 24.27
N LYS A 29 -17.53 26.40 23.23
CA LYS A 29 -17.43 27.55 22.30
C LYS A 29 -16.30 28.59 22.48
N ILE A 30 -15.61 28.90 21.37
CA ILE A 30 -15.16 30.26 20.97
C ILE A 30 -15.53 30.46 19.48
N PRO A 31 -15.96 31.66 19.02
CA PRO A 31 -17.01 31.83 18.02
C PRO A 31 -16.58 32.38 16.63
N GLY A 32 -17.49 32.22 15.66
CA GLY A 32 -17.57 32.95 14.38
C GLY A 32 -17.36 32.02 13.18
N SER A 33 -18.33 31.67 12.33
CA SER A 33 -19.56 32.36 11.98
C SER A 33 -20.65 31.37 11.53
N ALA A 34 -21.88 31.66 11.94
CA ALA A 34 -23.12 30.96 11.60
C ALA A 34 -23.40 31.02 10.08
N LEU A 35 -24.08 30.06 9.45
CA LEU A 35 -25.51 29.82 9.62
C LEU A 35 -25.92 28.43 9.11
N ASN A 36 -26.80 27.81 9.90
CA ASN A 36 -27.59 26.62 9.60
C ASN A 36 -28.34 26.70 8.26
N TYR A 37 -28.63 25.54 7.66
CA TYR A 37 -30.03 25.13 7.46
C TYR A 37 -30.12 23.61 7.19
N TYR A 38 -30.80 22.89 8.09
CA TYR A 38 -31.38 21.58 7.80
C TYR A 38 -32.79 21.79 7.25
N SER A 39 -33.12 21.09 6.17
CA SER A 39 -34.50 20.74 5.76
C SER A 39 -34.34 19.81 4.55
N HIS A 40 -34.54 18.49 4.65
CA HIS A 40 -35.82 17.79 4.68
C HIS A 40 -36.87 18.32 3.66
N LEU A 41 -37.42 17.34 2.95
CA LEU A 41 -38.66 17.35 2.15
C LEU A 41 -38.59 17.72 0.66
N SER A 42 -38.83 16.68 -0.13
CA SER A 42 -40.01 16.54 -1.00
C SER A 42 -40.12 17.40 -2.25
N TYR A 43 -40.08 16.68 -3.38
CA TYR A 43 -40.81 16.88 -4.63
C TYR A 43 -41.23 18.32 -5.00
N SER A 44 -40.68 18.80 -6.11
CA SER A 44 -41.50 19.46 -7.13
C SER A 44 -40.84 19.31 -8.49
N THR A 45 -41.45 18.47 -9.32
CA THR A 45 -41.28 18.47 -10.78
C THR A 45 -41.70 19.83 -11.30
N LEU A 46 -40.75 20.73 -11.51
CA LEU A 46 -40.97 21.93 -12.31
C LEU A 46 -41.17 21.47 -13.76
N ALA A 47 -42.43 21.40 -14.12
CA ALA A 47 -42.91 21.21 -15.48
C ALA A 47 -42.32 22.29 -16.39
N LEU A 48 -41.40 21.90 -17.26
CA LEU A 48 -41.13 22.63 -18.49
C LEU A 48 -42.23 22.22 -19.49
N ASN A 49 -43.22 23.10 -19.61
CA ASN A 49 -44.22 23.07 -20.67
C ASN A 49 -43.51 23.14 -22.03
N LEU A 50 -43.36 22.00 -22.71
CA LEU A 50 -43.02 21.94 -24.13
C LEU A 50 -44.23 21.38 -24.86
N THR A 51 -45.14 22.29 -25.24
CA THR A 51 -46.09 21.98 -26.30
C THR A 51 -45.35 22.09 -27.63
N MET A 52 -45.21 20.96 -28.32
CA MET A 52 -45.58 20.74 -29.72
C MET A 52 -44.78 19.54 -30.26
N GLN A 53 -45.55 18.55 -30.72
CA GLN A 53 -45.10 17.39 -31.47
C GLN A 53 -44.30 17.82 -32.70
N PHE A 54 -43.24 17.09 -33.07
CA PHE A 54 -42.97 16.64 -34.44
C PHE A 54 -41.91 15.51 -34.45
N ASN A 55 -42.38 14.31 -34.76
CA ASN A 55 -41.77 13.24 -35.56
C ASN A 55 -40.30 12.85 -35.38
N ASN A 56 -40.14 11.61 -34.88
CA ASN A 56 -39.12 10.61 -35.21
C ASN A 56 -38.00 11.02 -36.18
N LEU A 57 -36.78 11.14 -35.67
CA LEU A 57 -35.58 10.77 -36.44
C LEU A 57 -34.45 10.34 -35.49
N PHE A 58 -34.06 9.08 -35.66
CA PHE A 58 -32.88 8.43 -35.11
C PHE A 58 -31.61 9.25 -35.34
N LEU A 59 -30.93 9.67 -34.28
CA LEU A 59 -29.53 10.09 -34.31
C LEU A 59 -28.87 9.67 -32.98
N SER A 60 -28.11 8.57 -33.01
CA SER A 60 -27.24 8.13 -31.91
C SER A 60 -26.07 9.11 -31.76
N THR A 61 -26.12 10.00 -30.77
CA THR A 61 -24.97 10.80 -30.36
C THR A 61 -24.15 10.05 -29.31
N ILE A 62 -22.97 9.56 -29.72
CA ILE A 62 -21.94 9.06 -28.81
C ILE A 62 -21.42 10.26 -28.02
N VAL A 63 -21.77 10.34 -26.73
CA VAL A 63 -21.14 11.27 -25.81
C VAL A 63 -19.82 10.62 -25.37
N ALA A 64 -18.71 11.03 -25.99
CA ALA A 64 -17.39 10.71 -25.47
C ALA A 64 -17.22 11.45 -24.14
N ALA A 65 -17.29 10.71 -23.03
CA ALA A 65 -16.91 11.21 -21.72
C ALA A 65 -15.40 11.45 -21.72
N VAL A 66 -14.98 12.71 -21.89
CA VAL A 66 -13.58 13.10 -21.71
C VAL A 66 -13.34 13.20 -20.20
N SER A 67 -12.88 12.12 -19.58
CA SER A 67 -12.42 12.16 -18.20
C SER A 67 -11.11 12.95 -18.16
N VAL A 68 -11.19 14.23 -17.83
CA VAL A 68 -10.01 15.05 -17.46
C VAL A 68 -9.49 14.55 -16.12
N SER A 69 -8.60 13.56 -16.16
CA SER A 69 -7.77 13.20 -15.02
C SER A 69 -6.80 14.35 -14.77
N SER A 70 -7.03 15.13 -13.71
CA SER A 70 -6.08 16.16 -13.26
C SER A 70 -4.82 15.48 -12.74
N ALA A 71 -3.84 15.26 -13.61
CA ALA A 71 -2.51 14.81 -13.24
C ALA A 71 -1.75 15.98 -12.62
N TYR A 72 -1.74 16.07 -11.29
CA TYR A 72 -0.63 16.71 -10.59
C TYR A 72 0.57 15.78 -10.74
N ALA A 73 1.35 15.99 -11.80
CA ALA A 73 2.67 15.40 -11.92
C ALA A 73 3.59 16.11 -10.91
N ALA A 74 3.53 15.67 -9.66
CA ALA A 74 4.69 15.80 -8.78
C ALA A 74 5.85 15.07 -9.48
N LEU A 75 7.03 15.66 -9.47
CA LEU A 75 8.25 15.11 -10.04
C LEU A 75 8.64 13.84 -9.26
N VAL A 76 7.97 12.72 -9.55
CA VAL A 76 8.37 11.39 -9.13
C VAL A 76 9.41 10.92 -10.15
N PRO A 77 10.60 10.48 -9.72
CA PRO A 77 11.55 9.82 -10.59
C PRO A 77 10.81 8.75 -11.41
N ARG A 78 11.01 8.73 -12.74
CA ARG A 78 10.43 7.70 -13.59
C ARG A 78 11.03 6.36 -13.20
N GLN A 79 10.35 5.60 -12.33
CA GLN A 79 10.58 4.18 -12.24
C GLN A 79 9.95 3.50 -13.46
N ASP A 80 10.65 2.52 -14.02
CA ASP A 80 10.12 1.72 -15.12
C ASP A 80 8.85 0.96 -14.69
N SER A 81 8.05 0.47 -15.64
CA SER A 81 6.94 -0.43 -15.27
C SER A 81 7.52 -1.77 -14.82
N PRO A 82 7.00 -2.39 -13.75
CA PRO A 82 7.52 -3.67 -13.27
C PRO A 82 7.20 -4.80 -14.26
N THR A 83 8.13 -5.75 -14.39
CA THR A 83 7.92 -7.05 -15.07
C THR A 83 7.44 -8.06 -14.03
N CYS A 84 6.30 -8.68 -14.27
CA CYS A 84 5.68 -9.63 -13.35
C CYS A 84 5.95 -11.08 -13.81
N GLY A 85 5.92 -12.05 -12.89
CA GLY A 85 6.06 -13.47 -13.22
C GLY A 85 7.50 -13.94 -13.40
N THR A 86 8.49 -13.18 -12.93
CA THR A 86 9.92 -13.47 -13.16
C THR A 86 10.51 -14.44 -12.15
N THR A 87 9.82 -14.75 -11.05
CA THR A 87 10.37 -15.56 -9.96
C THR A 87 9.28 -16.25 -9.13
N GLY A 88 9.68 -16.91 -8.03
CA GLY A 88 8.79 -17.59 -7.09
C GLY A 88 7.76 -16.67 -6.43
N ASP A 89 6.52 -17.16 -6.36
CA ASP A 89 5.37 -16.45 -5.81
C ASP A 89 5.48 -16.13 -4.31
N ALA A 90 5.54 -14.84 -3.98
CA ALA A 90 5.38 -14.34 -2.62
C ALA A 90 3.90 -14.26 -2.24
N SER A 91 3.61 -14.32 -0.94
CA SER A 91 2.27 -14.05 -0.40
C SER A 91 1.95 -12.56 -0.52
N LEU A 92 0.85 -12.22 -1.21
CA LEU A 92 0.46 -10.82 -1.46
C LEU A 92 0.14 -10.08 -0.16
N ASP A 93 -0.53 -10.72 0.79
CA ASP A 93 -0.82 -10.11 2.09
C ASP A 93 0.47 -9.80 2.87
N ASP A 94 1.42 -10.73 2.89
CA ASP A 94 2.73 -10.52 3.52
C ASP A 94 3.50 -9.39 2.86
N CYS A 95 3.44 -9.29 1.52
CA CYS A 95 4.09 -8.21 0.80
C CYS A 95 3.43 -6.86 1.04
N ARG A 96 2.09 -6.81 1.16
CA ARG A 96 1.36 -5.59 1.53
C ARG A 96 1.75 -5.13 2.92
N ASP A 97 1.82 -6.05 3.88
CA ASP A 97 2.24 -5.73 5.24
C ASP A 97 3.70 -5.23 5.25
N LEU A 98 4.59 -5.92 4.52
CA LEU A 98 5.99 -5.54 4.40
C LEU A 98 6.15 -4.13 3.83
N VAL A 99 5.58 -3.83 2.65
CA VAL A 99 5.81 -2.55 1.98
C VAL A 99 5.13 -1.37 2.68
N ASN A 100 4.08 -1.62 3.46
CA ASN A 100 3.39 -0.59 4.26
C ASN A 100 3.97 -0.42 5.67
N SER A 101 4.82 -1.34 6.12
CA SER A 101 5.53 -1.22 7.39
C SER A 101 6.61 -0.12 7.37
N GLN A 102 7.05 0.28 8.56
CA GLN A 102 8.24 1.11 8.70
C GLN A 102 9.47 0.23 8.62
N TRP A 103 10.29 0.45 7.59
CA TRP A 103 11.57 -0.23 7.46
C TRP A 103 12.61 0.50 8.31
N SER A 104 13.40 -0.27 9.04
CA SER A 104 14.54 0.25 9.79
C SER A 104 15.77 -0.54 9.39
N ASN A 105 16.74 0.14 8.75
CA ASN A 105 18.04 -0.40 8.38
C ASN A 105 17.96 -1.66 7.50
N LEU A 106 18.10 -1.48 6.19
CA LEU A 106 18.24 -2.57 5.25
C LEU A 106 19.52 -3.39 5.52
N ASN A 107 19.41 -4.72 5.49
CA ASN A 107 20.53 -5.63 5.76
C ASN A 107 21.14 -6.19 4.46
N TYR A 108 22.15 -5.52 3.94
CA TYR A 108 22.86 -5.96 2.74
C TYR A 108 23.91 -7.07 2.98
N GLU A 109 24.00 -7.66 4.17
CA GLU A 109 24.90 -8.81 4.39
C GLU A 109 24.32 -10.12 3.87
N ASN A 110 22.99 -10.21 3.77
CA ASN A 110 22.33 -11.37 3.21
C ASN A 110 22.43 -11.34 1.69
N THR A 111 23.16 -12.29 1.13
CA THR A 111 23.49 -12.34 -0.30
C THR A 111 23.14 -13.67 -0.91
N CYS A 112 22.95 -13.63 -2.23
CA CYS A 112 22.64 -14.79 -3.05
C CYS A 112 23.17 -14.54 -4.47
N THR A 113 23.23 -15.60 -5.27
CA THR A 113 23.82 -15.55 -6.61
C THR A 113 22.73 -15.68 -7.66
N PHE A 114 22.80 -14.84 -8.69
CA PHE A 114 22.02 -14.97 -9.93
C PHE A 114 22.99 -14.96 -11.10
N GLY A 115 22.97 -16.00 -11.94
CA GLY A 115 24.03 -16.25 -12.92
C GLY A 115 25.45 -16.20 -12.31
N VAL A 116 26.24 -15.18 -12.69
CA VAL A 116 27.62 -14.93 -12.20
C VAL A 116 27.72 -13.70 -11.27
N SER A 117 26.58 -13.12 -10.92
CA SER A 117 26.47 -11.87 -10.16
C SER A 117 25.89 -12.10 -8.77
N THR A 118 26.13 -11.16 -7.87
CA THR A 118 25.60 -11.19 -6.51
C THR A 118 24.38 -10.29 -6.40
N ALA A 119 23.31 -10.81 -5.81
CA ALA A 119 22.17 -10.06 -5.33
C ALA A 119 22.17 -10.03 -3.81
N TYR A 120 21.43 -9.05 -3.29
CA TYR A 120 21.27 -8.81 -1.87
C TYR A 120 19.81 -9.00 -1.50
N ASN A 121 19.56 -9.51 -0.29
CA ASN A 121 18.24 -9.64 0.30
C ASN A 121 18.14 -8.76 1.54
N PRO A 122 17.95 -7.44 1.35
CA PRO A 122 17.97 -6.46 2.44
C PRO A 122 16.86 -6.62 3.47
N ILE A 123 15.72 -7.23 3.09
CA ILE A 123 14.57 -7.35 3.98
C ILE A 123 13.61 -8.47 3.53
N CYS A 124 13.10 -9.23 4.49
CA CYS A 124 12.03 -10.19 4.32
C CYS A 124 10.96 -10.04 5.41
N HIS A 125 9.71 -10.24 5.03
CA HIS A 125 8.63 -10.56 5.94
C HIS A 125 8.78 -12.01 6.43
N PRO A 126 8.50 -12.31 7.72
CA PRO A 126 8.58 -13.67 8.26
C PRO A 126 7.59 -14.68 7.63
N GLY A 127 6.59 -14.22 6.88
CA GLY A 127 5.64 -15.07 6.16
C GLY A 127 6.27 -15.65 4.89
N ASN A 128 6.14 -14.95 3.77
CA ASN A 128 6.73 -15.37 2.51
C ASN A 128 6.90 -14.20 1.51
N CYS A 129 7.48 -13.07 1.93
CA CYS A 129 7.75 -11.95 1.04
C CYS A 129 9.15 -11.39 1.29
N CYS A 130 10.01 -11.44 0.28
CA CYS A 130 11.37 -10.93 0.34
C CYS A 130 11.60 -9.91 -0.77
N VAL A 131 12.41 -8.91 -0.46
CA VAL A 131 12.87 -7.92 -1.43
C VAL A 131 14.32 -8.20 -1.75
N TYR A 132 14.63 -8.34 -3.03
CA TYR A 132 15.97 -8.55 -3.54
C TYR A 132 16.44 -7.35 -4.34
N VAL A 133 17.74 -7.06 -4.31
CA VAL A 133 18.32 -5.97 -5.09
C VAL A 133 19.67 -6.36 -5.70
N THR A 134 20.06 -5.73 -6.80
CA THR A 134 21.33 -6.01 -7.49
C THR A 134 22.52 -5.19 -6.96
N VAL A 135 22.27 -4.16 -6.16
CA VAL A 135 23.31 -3.28 -5.58
C VAL A 135 22.99 -2.94 -4.13
N ASP A 136 24.02 -2.71 -3.32
CA ASP A 136 23.91 -2.35 -1.91
C ASP A 136 23.88 -0.82 -1.65
N THR A 137 23.89 -0.02 -2.72
CA THR A 137 23.94 1.45 -2.64
C THR A 137 22.58 2.13 -2.74
N LEU A 138 21.50 1.39 -2.96
CA LEU A 138 20.15 1.97 -3.05
C LEU A 138 19.70 2.53 -1.70
N SER A 139 19.02 3.67 -1.72
CA SER A 139 18.42 4.20 -0.50
C SER A 139 17.24 3.34 -0.05
N GLN A 140 16.93 3.34 1.25
CA GLN A 140 15.77 2.64 1.78
C GLN A 140 14.47 3.06 1.08
N ASP A 141 14.32 4.36 0.81
CA ASP A 141 13.14 4.92 0.15
C ASP A 141 13.01 4.42 -1.28
N ASP A 142 14.12 4.31 -2.03
CA ASP A 142 14.11 3.80 -3.40
C ASP A 142 13.69 2.32 -3.44
N VAL A 143 14.26 1.50 -2.54
CA VAL A 143 13.90 0.08 -2.45
C VAL A 143 12.44 -0.08 -2.04
N GLN A 144 11.96 0.70 -1.07
CA GLN A 144 10.58 0.61 -0.59
C GLN A 144 9.58 1.09 -1.65
N ASN A 145 9.87 2.18 -2.38
CA ASN A 145 9.03 2.68 -3.45
C ASN A 145 8.99 1.72 -4.65
N ALA A 146 10.13 1.12 -5.00
CA ALA A 146 10.20 0.08 -6.01
C ALA A 146 9.37 -1.15 -5.63
N ALA A 147 9.51 -1.62 -4.39
CA ALA A 147 8.75 -2.74 -3.85
C ALA A 147 7.23 -2.44 -3.88
N ARG A 148 6.80 -1.24 -3.46
CA ARG A 148 5.39 -0.82 -3.55
C ARG A 148 4.89 -0.80 -4.99
N THR A 149 5.71 -0.35 -5.93
CA THR A 149 5.36 -0.32 -7.34
C THR A 149 5.14 -1.72 -7.89
N ILE A 150 6.00 -2.68 -7.52
CA ILE A 150 5.81 -4.10 -7.89
C ILE A 150 4.53 -4.66 -7.25
N VAL A 151 4.30 -4.45 -5.94
CA VAL A 151 3.09 -4.93 -5.27
C VAL A 151 1.82 -4.39 -5.92
N ASN A 152 1.80 -3.12 -6.30
CA ASN A 152 0.62 -2.52 -6.92
C ASN A 152 0.46 -2.90 -8.41
N GLY A 153 1.55 -3.21 -9.11
CA GLY A 153 1.54 -3.52 -10.54
C GLY A 153 1.42 -5.01 -10.88
N CYS A 154 1.92 -5.88 -10.01
CA CYS A 154 2.07 -7.32 -10.26
C CYS A 154 1.25 -8.22 -9.32
N ALA A 155 0.49 -7.65 -8.41
CA ALA A 155 -0.37 -8.44 -7.52
C ALA A 155 -1.43 -9.23 -8.28
N SER A 156 -1.54 -10.52 -7.97
CA SER A 156 -2.62 -11.40 -8.40
C SER A 156 -3.55 -11.69 -7.21
N GLU A 157 -4.65 -10.93 -7.12
CA GLU A 157 -5.67 -11.10 -6.08
C GLU A 157 -6.33 -12.50 -6.13
N SER A 158 -6.42 -13.09 -7.32
CA SER A 158 -7.04 -14.42 -7.49
C SER A 158 -6.23 -15.55 -6.88
N THR A 159 -4.91 -15.39 -6.78
CA THR A 159 -4.00 -16.39 -6.21
C THR A 159 -3.43 -15.97 -4.86
N ASN A 160 -3.70 -14.74 -4.42
CA ASN A 160 -3.06 -14.10 -3.28
C ASN A 160 -1.52 -14.12 -3.40
N THR A 161 -1.01 -13.95 -4.62
CA THR A 161 0.43 -13.97 -4.89
C THR A 161 0.91 -12.70 -5.56
N VAL A 162 2.19 -12.43 -5.40
CA VAL A 162 2.89 -11.38 -6.12
C VAL A 162 4.33 -11.78 -6.34
N ASN A 163 4.86 -11.45 -7.51
CA ASN A 163 6.28 -11.44 -7.76
C ASN A 163 6.56 -10.49 -8.93
N GLY A 164 7.79 -10.00 -9.02
CA GLY A 164 8.21 -9.19 -10.15
C GLY A 164 9.45 -8.38 -9.86
N VAL A 165 9.95 -7.73 -10.91
CA VAL A 165 11.20 -6.98 -10.91
C VAL A 165 11.01 -5.63 -11.61
N ILE A 166 11.70 -4.62 -11.11
CA ILE A 166 11.67 -3.26 -11.65
C ILE A 166 13.08 -2.69 -11.69
N ASN A 167 13.39 -1.97 -12.76
CA ASN A 167 14.63 -1.20 -12.82
C ASN A 167 14.41 0.12 -12.09
N VAL A 168 15.31 0.43 -11.15
CA VAL A 168 15.33 1.72 -10.45
C VAL A 168 16.18 2.72 -11.22
N ASN A 169 17.27 2.26 -11.83
CA ASN A 169 18.13 3.00 -12.75
C ASN A 169 18.85 2.03 -13.70
N SER A 170 19.86 2.51 -14.44
CA SER A 170 20.62 1.71 -15.41
C SER A 170 21.33 0.49 -14.82
N ASP A 171 21.69 0.54 -13.54
CA ASP A 171 22.58 -0.42 -12.90
C ASP A 171 21.94 -1.13 -11.69
N ALA A 172 20.74 -0.71 -11.30
CA ALA A 172 20.05 -1.18 -10.11
C ALA A 172 18.65 -1.70 -10.41
N ARG A 173 18.39 -2.95 -10.01
CA ARG A 173 17.09 -3.61 -10.09
C ARG A 173 16.61 -3.98 -8.69
N VAL A 174 15.31 -3.92 -8.47
CA VAL A 174 14.64 -4.38 -7.26
C VAL A 174 13.64 -5.45 -7.66
N CYS A 175 13.59 -6.55 -6.93
CA CYS A 175 12.68 -7.67 -7.15
C CYS A 175 11.92 -8.01 -5.88
N ILE A 176 10.69 -8.51 -6.02
CA ILE A 176 9.91 -9.15 -4.96
C ILE A 176 9.66 -10.60 -5.34
N GLY A 177 9.86 -11.50 -4.39
CA GLY A 177 9.52 -12.91 -4.51
C GLY A 177 9.47 -13.62 -3.17
N ASN A 178 9.25 -14.93 -3.19
CA ASN A 178 9.32 -15.80 -2.01
C ASN A 178 10.75 -15.87 -1.44
N GLY A 179 10.95 -16.57 -0.32
CA GLY A 179 12.28 -16.67 0.32
C GLY A 179 13.38 -17.31 -0.54
N ASP A 180 12.99 -18.08 -1.56
CA ASP A 180 13.90 -18.80 -2.46
C ASP A 180 14.06 -18.10 -3.83
N ALA A 181 13.40 -16.96 -4.05
CA ALA A 181 13.28 -16.27 -5.33
C ALA A 181 14.56 -15.61 -5.86
N CYS A 182 15.62 -15.55 -5.05
CA CYS A 182 16.75 -14.67 -5.35
C CYS A 182 17.44 -14.97 -6.69
N GLY A 183 17.66 -16.25 -6.99
CA GLY A 183 18.35 -16.65 -8.22
C GLY A 183 17.55 -16.25 -9.45
N ASP A 184 16.26 -16.57 -9.45
CA ASP A 184 15.38 -16.36 -10.60
C ASP A 184 14.96 -14.88 -10.76
N CYS A 185 15.01 -14.10 -9.68
CA CYS A 185 14.56 -12.69 -9.63
C CYS A 185 15.14 -11.77 -10.72
N PHE A 186 16.35 -12.09 -11.21
CA PHE A 186 17.09 -11.25 -12.14
C PHE A 186 17.53 -11.98 -13.42
N GLU A 187 17.17 -13.26 -13.56
CA GLU A 187 17.46 -14.09 -14.73
C GLU A 187 16.36 -13.91 -15.79
N ASP A 188 16.37 -12.76 -16.47
CA ASP A 188 15.56 -12.48 -17.66
C ASP A 188 16.40 -12.50 -18.95
#